data_AF-A0A3A8JTV0-F1
#
_entry.id   AF-A0A3A8JTV0-F1
#
_cell.length_a   1.000
_cell.length_b   1.000
_cell.length_c   1.000
_cell.angle_alpha   90.00
_cell.angle_beta   90.00
_cell.angle_gamma   90.00
#
_symmetry.space_group_name_H-M   'P 1'
#
loop_
_entity.id
_entity.type
_entity.pdbx_description
1 polymer ?
#
loop_
_entity_poly.entity_id
_entity_poly.type
_entity_poly.pdbx_seq_one_letter_code
_entity_poly.pdbx_strand_id
1 'polypeptide(L)'
;MNPHDSLLGHLASRLSAHPENVATEALAFILRQNEYLRQAVLRFLEGLGVPPPQVVSFSAQQSEENAARPDLRGADKSGAPVLFIEAKFWAGLTDHQPVSYLRALPSDRPTTLLFIVPEARRQMLWRELLVRCKEGFQESAAFESERQSVAQVGPNRFLAISAWKPFLESLQSAALSQGDRVSSENLNQLLGLCTREDTTAFLPLRQEELSAGIGQRIFQFGALVDEVCESAVEQKICVRGPSGGSKLSYYRTVRLAGHDFYFYLSPWRWHTLAETPFWLEFPSDRNSWDDLLQALHPLALQSPPMILRDPSWRDTPVIPLHPKLGVEHHEVIQGMVDRLRNIRDLIPASPP
;
A
#
# COMPACT_ATOMS: atom_id res chain seq x y z
N MET A 1 15.91 21.05 -19.69
CA MET A 1 15.00 20.85 -18.54
C MET A 1 14.32 19.53 -18.74
N ASN A 2 14.32 18.66 -17.74
CA ASN A 2 13.49 17.47 -17.76
C ASN A 2 12.02 17.96 -17.82
N PRO A 3 11.13 17.42 -18.67
CA PRO A 3 9.71 17.84 -18.72
C PRO A 3 8.96 17.73 -17.38
N HIS A 4 9.58 17.13 -16.36
CA HIS A 4 9.06 17.03 -14.99
C HIS A 4 9.66 18.07 -14.00
N ASP A 5 10.56 18.95 -14.46
CA ASP A 5 11.08 20.07 -13.68
C ASP A 5 10.05 21.21 -13.58
N SER A 6 9.07 21.05 -12.68
CA SER A 6 8.14 22.12 -12.31
C SER A 6 8.73 23.03 -11.22
N LEU A 7 8.31 24.29 -11.18
CA LEU A 7 8.69 25.22 -10.12
C LEU A 7 8.23 24.70 -8.75
N LEU A 8 6.99 24.19 -8.67
CA LEU A 8 6.46 23.61 -7.45
C LEU A 8 7.28 22.37 -7.01
N GLY A 9 7.62 21.47 -7.94
CA GLY A 9 8.48 20.32 -7.67
C GLY A 9 9.88 20.71 -7.18
N HIS A 10 10.48 21.73 -7.80
CA HIS A 10 11.77 22.26 -7.38
C HIS A 10 11.74 22.84 -5.96
N LEU A 11 10.73 23.66 -5.65
CA LEU A 11 10.62 24.34 -4.36
C LEU A 11 10.23 23.38 -3.24
N ALA A 12 9.25 22.49 -3.46
CA ALA A 12 8.76 21.57 -2.44
C ALA A 12 9.87 20.65 -1.91
N SER A 13 10.73 20.13 -2.81
CA SER A 13 11.85 19.26 -2.43
C SER A 13 12.94 19.93 -1.60
N ARG A 14 12.98 21.27 -1.55
CA ARG A 14 13.99 22.04 -0.80
C ARG A 14 13.44 22.72 0.45
N LEU A 15 12.17 23.12 0.40
CA LEU A 15 11.56 23.97 1.42
C LEU A 15 10.59 23.20 2.32
N SER A 16 10.21 21.98 1.97
CA SER A 16 9.31 21.15 2.78
C SER A 16 9.95 19.82 3.14
N ALA A 17 9.91 19.46 4.43
CA ALA A 17 10.22 18.11 4.89
C ALA A 17 9.14 17.09 4.46
N HIS A 18 7.94 17.57 4.15
CA HIS A 18 6.77 16.76 3.78
C HIS A 18 6.19 17.28 2.45
N PRO A 19 6.75 16.89 1.29
CA PRO A 19 6.24 17.33 -0.02
C PRO A 19 4.78 16.91 -0.26
N GLU A 20 4.32 15.83 0.39
CA GLU A 20 2.94 15.35 0.40
C GLU A 20 1.95 16.43 0.88
N ASN A 21 2.27 17.12 1.98
CA ASN A 21 1.45 18.21 2.51
C ASN A 21 1.34 19.38 1.52
N VAL A 22 2.42 19.66 0.78
CA VAL A 22 2.43 20.70 -0.26
C VAL A 22 1.54 20.30 -1.42
N ALA A 23 1.59 19.05 -1.86
CA ALA A 23 0.75 18.54 -2.93
C ALA A 23 -0.74 18.57 -2.55
N THR A 24 -1.07 18.13 -1.33
CA THR A 24 -2.42 18.19 -0.76
C THR A 24 -2.96 19.61 -0.73
N GLU A 25 -2.18 20.56 -0.21
CA GLU A 25 -2.69 21.92 -0.04
C GLU A 25 -2.78 22.69 -1.37
N ALA A 26 -1.88 22.40 -2.31
CA ALA A 26 -2.00 22.88 -3.68
C ALA A 26 -3.28 22.34 -4.36
N LEU A 27 -3.59 21.05 -4.20
CA LEU A 27 -4.82 20.45 -4.72
C LEU A 27 -6.06 21.10 -4.08
N ALA A 28 -6.07 21.28 -2.76
CA ALA A 28 -7.17 21.93 -2.06
C ALA A 28 -7.39 23.37 -2.53
N PHE A 29 -6.31 24.13 -2.74
CA PHE A 29 -6.37 25.49 -3.27
C PHE A 29 -7.03 25.52 -4.65
N ILE A 30 -6.61 24.65 -5.56
CA ILE A 30 -7.16 24.53 -6.92
C ILE A 30 -8.65 24.16 -6.89
N LEU A 31 -9.04 23.17 -6.06
CA LEU A 31 -10.42 22.70 -5.96
C LEU A 31 -11.37 23.69 -5.29
N ARG A 32 -10.89 24.49 -4.33
CA ARG A 32 -11.68 25.53 -3.66
C ARG A 32 -12.15 26.61 -4.64
N GLN A 33 -11.29 26.99 -5.58
CA GLN A 33 -11.58 28.08 -6.51
C GLN A 33 -12.49 27.67 -7.68
N ASN A 34 -12.53 26.39 -8.03
CA ASN A 34 -13.08 25.96 -9.32
C ASN A 34 -14.18 24.89 -9.16
N GLU A 35 -15.44 25.28 -9.33
CA GLU A 35 -16.57 24.36 -9.25
C GLU A 35 -16.49 23.23 -10.29
N TYR A 36 -16.10 23.55 -11.53
CA TYR A 36 -16.00 22.55 -12.58
C TYR A 36 -14.90 21.51 -12.32
N LEU A 37 -13.84 21.86 -11.56
CA LEU A 37 -12.81 20.92 -11.11
C LEU A 37 -13.31 20.04 -9.96
N ARG A 38 -14.14 20.58 -9.05
CA ARG A 38 -14.85 19.75 -8.06
C ARG A 38 -15.73 18.71 -8.75
N GLN A 39 -16.46 19.11 -9.79
CA GLN A 39 -17.23 18.18 -10.61
C GLN A 39 -16.35 17.19 -11.37
N ALA A 40 -15.14 17.57 -11.77
CA ALA A 40 -14.19 16.65 -12.40
C ALA A 40 -13.70 15.56 -11.44
N VAL A 41 -13.51 15.85 -10.15
CA VAL A 41 -13.24 14.83 -9.12
C VAL A 41 -14.38 13.82 -9.03
N LEU A 42 -15.63 14.29 -9.05
CA LEU A 42 -16.81 13.40 -8.99
C LEU A 42 -16.92 12.51 -10.23
N ARG A 43 -16.70 13.08 -11.43
CA ARG A 43 -16.64 12.31 -12.68
C ARG A 43 -15.49 11.31 -12.69
N PHE A 44 -14.35 11.65 -12.09
CA PHE A 44 -13.23 10.74 -11.94
C PHE A 44 -13.61 9.52 -11.09
N LEU A 45 -14.28 9.74 -9.94
CA LEU A 45 -14.80 8.65 -9.10
C LEU A 45 -15.83 7.78 -9.83
N GLU A 46 -16.74 8.41 -10.56
CA GLU A 46 -17.72 7.71 -11.40
C GLU A 46 -17.04 6.85 -12.47
N GLY A 47 -15.98 7.36 -13.10
CA GLY A 47 -15.15 6.63 -14.05
C GLY A 47 -14.44 5.41 -13.45
N LEU A 48 -14.12 5.43 -12.15
CA LEU A 48 -13.63 4.26 -11.42
C LEU A 48 -14.75 3.23 -11.11
N GLY A 49 -16.01 3.62 -11.28
CA GLY A 49 -17.19 2.82 -10.93
C GLY A 49 -17.73 3.08 -9.53
N VAL A 50 -17.34 4.18 -8.90
CA VAL A 50 -17.85 4.60 -7.59
C VAL A 50 -19.05 5.53 -7.78
N PRO A 51 -20.20 5.28 -7.12
CA PRO A 51 -21.30 6.24 -7.10
C PRO A 51 -20.81 7.59 -6.54
N PRO A 52 -20.89 8.69 -7.31
CA PRO A 52 -20.29 9.95 -6.90
C PRO A 52 -21.02 10.53 -5.66
N PRO A 53 -20.32 10.82 -4.55
CA PRO A 53 -20.92 11.50 -3.41
C PRO A 53 -21.30 12.94 -3.77
N GLN A 54 -22.29 13.51 -3.10
CA GLN A 54 -22.72 14.89 -3.32
C GLN A 54 -21.79 15.89 -2.61
N VAL A 55 -20.66 16.22 -3.25
CA VAL A 55 -19.68 17.18 -2.72
C VAL A 55 -19.95 18.58 -3.26
N VAL A 56 -19.96 19.59 -2.38
CA VAL A 56 -20.09 21.01 -2.76
C VAL A 56 -18.85 21.84 -2.40
N SER A 57 -18.06 21.42 -1.42
CA SER A 57 -16.86 22.13 -0.98
C SER A 57 -15.72 21.16 -0.67
N PHE A 58 -14.48 21.65 -0.81
CA PHE A 58 -13.27 20.94 -0.42
C PHE A 58 -12.45 21.78 0.57
N SER A 59 -11.83 21.10 1.52
CA SER A 59 -10.89 21.70 2.47
C SER A 59 -9.75 20.74 2.76
N ALA A 60 -8.51 21.22 2.74
CA ALA A 60 -7.41 20.51 3.39
C ALA A 60 -7.50 20.67 4.91
N GLN A 61 -6.71 19.90 5.64
CA GLN A 61 -6.62 20.05 7.08
C GLN A 61 -6.23 21.47 7.52
N GLN A 62 -7.04 22.04 8.42
CA GLN A 62 -6.62 22.99 9.43
C GLN A 62 -6.60 22.29 10.80
N SER A 63 -5.67 22.72 11.66
CA SER A 63 -5.31 22.15 12.95
C SER A 63 -6.47 22.01 13.94
N GLU A 64 -7.12 20.85 14.02
CA GLU A 64 -8.01 20.49 15.14
C GLU A 64 -7.85 19.03 15.60
N GLU A 65 -7.87 18.80 16.91
CA GLU A 65 -7.07 17.80 17.64
C GLU A 65 -7.60 16.37 17.74
N ASN A 66 -8.81 15.99 17.30
CA ASN A 66 -9.42 14.75 17.86
C ASN A 66 -10.26 13.84 16.93
N ALA A 67 -10.09 13.85 15.61
CA ALA A 67 -10.76 12.86 14.74
C ALA A 67 -9.85 12.38 13.61
N ALA A 68 -10.08 11.15 13.11
CA ALA A 68 -9.44 10.57 11.92
C ALA A 68 -9.19 11.66 10.84
N ARG A 69 -7.92 11.82 10.46
CA ARG A 69 -7.36 13.02 9.81
C ARG A 69 -7.01 12.76 8.35
N PRO A 70 -7.98 12.73 7.42
CA PRO A 70 -7.67 12.68 6.00
C PRO A 70 -7.05 14.00 5.54
N ASP A 71 -6.16 13.93 4.56
CA ASP A 71 -5.48 15.09 3.98
C ASP A 71 -6.45 16.13 3.39
N LEU A 72 -7.51 15.64 2.74
CA LEU A 72 -8.51 16.42 2.02
C LEU A 72 -9.92 15.90 2.33
N ARG A 73 -10.84 16.83 2.58
CA ARG A 73 -12.25 16.53 2.84
C ARG A 73 -13.14 17.20 1.80
N GLY A 74 -14.03 16.43 1.22
CA GLY A 74 -15.17 16.90 0.43
C GLY A 74 -16.44 16.82 1.26
N ALA A 75 -17.11 17.96 1.45
CA ALA A 75 -18.33 18.07 2.25
C ALA A 75 -19.58 18.29 1.39
N ASP A 76 -20.71 17.81 1.87
CA ASP A 76 -22.02 18.05 1.26
C ASP A 76 -22.61 19.41 1.67
N LYS A 77 -23.84 19.70 1.21
CA LYS A 77 -24.55 20.96 1.51
C LYS A 77 -24.81 21.18 3.00
N SER A 78 -24.82 20.12 3.82
CA SER A 78 -24.97 20.20 5.28
C SER A 78 -23.65 20.39 6.02
N GLY A 79 -22.52 20.37 5.30
CA GLY A 79 -21.17 20.40 5.88
C GLY A 79 -20.69 19.03 6.35
N ALA A 80 -21.45 17.96 6.12
CA ALA A 80 -21.04 16.61 6.49
C ALA A 80 -19.97 16.09 5.51
N PRO A 81 -18.90 15.44 6.02
CA PRO A 81 -17.87 14.87 5.16
C PRO A 81 -18.41 13.64 4.42
N VAL A 82 -18.45 13.70 3.08
CA VAL A 82 -18.92 12.58 2.23
C VAL A 82 -17.83 12.04 1.31
N LEU A 83 -16.70 12.74 1.20
CA LEU A 83 -15.51 12.31 0.49
C LEU A 83 -14.29 12.59 1.35
N PHE A 84 -13.45 11.57 1.56
CA PHE A 84 -12.11 11.74 2.07
C PHE A 84 -11.11 11.41 0.97
N ILE A 85 -10.09 12.25 0.83
CA ILE A 85 -8.95 12.00 -0.05
C ILE A 85 -7.70 11.95 0.83
N GLU A 86 -6.98 10.85 0.75
CA GLU A 86 -5.68 10.63 1.39
C GLU A 86 -4.61 10.58 0.30
N ALA A 87 -3.71 11.53 0.31
CA ALA A 87 -2.58 11.61 -0.60
C ALA A 87 -1.39 10.92 0.07
N LYS A 88 -0.71 9.98 -0.61
CA LYS A 88 0.54 9.42 -0.11
C LYS A 88 1.62 9.47 -1.16
N PHE A 89 2.84 9.82 -0.80
CA PHE A 89 4.04 9.56 -1.60
C PHE A 89 4.74 8.30 -1.07
N TRP A 90 5.41 8.40 0.07
CA TRP A 90 6.31 7.34 0.57
C TRP A 90 5.92 6.78 1.93
N ALA A 91 5.09 7.49 2.71
CA ALA A 91 4.66 7.00 4.00
C ALA A 91 3.80 5.73 3.86
N GLY A 92 3.95 4.81 4.82
CA GLY A 92 3.03 3.67 5.01
C GLY A 92 1.69 4.12 5.57
N LEU A 93 0.76 3.18 5.72
CA LEU A 93 -0.52 3.43 6.38
C LEU A 93 -0.36 3.54 7.90
N THR A 94 -0.99 4.54 8.50
CA THR A 94 -1.09 4.64 9.97
C THR A 94 -2.11 3.65 10.52
N ASP A 95 -2.08 3.34 11.82
CA ASP A 95 -3.03 2.40 12.45
C ASP A 95 -4.50 2.80 12.29
N HIS A 96 -4.76 4.09 12.09
CA HIS A 96 -6.10 4.62 11.87
C HIS A 96 -6.62 4.38 10.44
N GLN A 97 -5.74 4.05 9.50
CA GLN A 97 -6.05 3.93 8.08
C GLN A 97 -6.18 2.47 7.64
N PRO A 98 -7.12 2.16 6.73
CA PRO A 98 -8.22 3.02 6.24
C PRO A 98 -9.45 2.98 7.16
N VAL A 99 -9.48 2.10 8.15
CA VAL A 99 -10.70 1.69 8.87
C VAL A 99 -11.34 2.83 9.64
N SER A 100 -10.56 3.62 10.38
CA SER A 100 -11.13 4.72 11.17
C SER A 100 -11.72 5.82 10.28
N TYR A 101 -11.16 6.00 9.07
CA TYR A 101 -11.60 7.02 8.12
C TYR A 101 -12.94 6.60 7.50
N LEU A 102 -13.03 5.33 7.09
CA LEU A 102 -14.28 4.75 6.58
C LEU A 102 -15.40 4.76 7.64
N ARG A 103 -15.07 4.54 8.92
CA ARG A 103 -16.05 4.62 10.02
C ARG A 103 -16.52 6.06 10.31
N ALA A 104 -15.67 7.05 10.03
CA ALA A 104 -16.03 8.46 10.21
C ALA A 104 -16.92 9.01 9.09
N LEU A 105 -17.01 8.31 7.94
CA LEU A 105 -17.93 8.67 6.87
C LEU A 105 -19.38 8.22 7.19
N PRO A 106 -20.39 9.05 6.87
CA PRO A 106 -21.80 8.67 6.97
C PRO A 106 -22.14 7.37 6.24
N SER A 107 -23.06 6.58 6.79
CA SER A 107 -23.51 5.30 6.22
C SER A 107 -24.88 5.37 5.54
N ASP A 108 -25.61 6.47 5.69
CA ASP A 108 -26.97 6.70 5.18
C ASP A 108 -27.00 7.18 3.71
N ARG A 109 -25.84 7.54 3.15
CA ARG A 109 -25.69 8.09 1.80
C ARG A 109 -24.37 7.65 1.17
N PRO A 110 -24.21 7.71 -0.17
CA PRO A 110 -22.96 7.39 -0.84
C PRO A 110 -21.80 8.23 -0.31
N THR A 111 -20.72 7.57 0.11
CA THR A 111 -19.48 8.20 0.57
C THR A 111 -18.26 7.44 0.09
N THR A 112 -17.13 8.14 -0.03
CA THR A 112 -15.92 7.56 -0.60
C THR A 112 -14.68 7.95 0.21
N LEU A 113 -13.79 6.99 0.45
CA LEU A 113 -12.40 7.22 0.83
C LEU A 113 -11.52 6.92 -0.39
N LEU A 114 -10.87 7.93 -0.94
CA LEU A 114 -9.96 7.83 -2.09
C LEU A 114 -8.51 7.97 -1.62
N PHE A 115 -7.69 6.97 -1.90
CA PHE A 115 -6.24 7.08 -1.79
C PHE A 115 -5.64 7.52 -3.14
N ILE A 116 -4.73 8.49 -3.12
CA ILE A 116 -3.97 8.94 -4.29
C ILE A 116 -2.48 8.73 -4.02
N VAL A 117 -1.84 7.86 -4.80
CA VAL A 117 -0.48 7.39 -4.53
C VAL A 117 0.43 7.35 -5.77
N PRO A 118 1.75 7.15 -5.62
CA PRO A 118 2.61 6.78 -6.73
C PRO A 118 2.12 5.51 -7.43
N GLU A 119 2.19 5.49 -8.77
CA GLU A 119 1.77 4.30 -9.53
C GLU A 119 2.53 3.05 -9.11
N ALA A 120 3.83 3.19 -8.80
CA ALA A 120 4.69 2.09 -8.36
C ALA A 120 4.23 1.43 -7.03
N ARG A 121 3.52 2.17 -6.16
CA ARG A 121 3.02 1.66 -4.86
C ARG A 121 1.56 1.25 -4.90
N ARG A 122 0.83 1.59 -5.97
CA ARG A 122 -0.62 1.44 -6.05
C ARG A 122 -1.09 0.01 -5.75
N GLN A 123 -0.49 -0.99 -6.39
CA GLN A 123 -0.93 -2.38 -6.21
C GLN A 123 -0.63 -2.93 -4.81
N MET A 124 0.56 -2.63 -4.28
CA MET A 124 0.98 -3.05 -2.94
C MET A 124 0.08 -2.43 -1.87
N LEU A 125 -0.12 -1.11 -1.93
CA LEU A 125 -0.98 -0.41 -0.98
C LEU A 125 -2.43 -0.86 -1.09
N TRP A 126 -2.92 -1.12 -2.30
CA TRP A 126 -4.28 -1.64 -2.49
C TRP A 126 -4.52 -2.94 -1.74
N ARG A 127 -3.56 -3.88 -1.81
CA ARG A 127 -3.65 -5.15 -1.08
C ARG A 127 -3.73 -4.92 0.43
N GLU A 128 -2.86 -4.07 0.95
CA GLU A 128 -2.84 -3.78 2.39
C GLU A 128 -4.14 -3.11 2.87
N LEU A 129 -4.67 -2.13 2.10
CA LEU A 129 -5.95 -1.50 2.38
C LEU A 129 -7.09 -2.52 2.46
N LEU A 130 -7.12 -3.50 1.54
CA LEU A 130 -8.11 -4.57 1.55
C LEU A 130 -7.97 -5.48 2.78
N VAL A 131 -6.75 -5.86 3.16
CA VAL A 131 -6.49 -6.67 4.37
C VAL A 131 -7.03 -5.96 5.61
N ARG A 132 -6.62 -4.70 5.82
CA ARG A 132 -7.05 -3.92 6.99
C ARG A 132 -8.56 -3.71 7.02
N CYS A 133 -9.19 -3.51 5.86
CA CYS A 133 -10.65 -3.43 5.77
C CYS A 133 -11.34 -4.74 6.14
N LYS A 134 -10.84 -5.89 5.68
CA LYS A 134 -11.42 -7.21 6.01
C LYS A 134 -11.34 -7.51 7.51
N GLU A 135 -10.23 -7.14 8.15
CA GLU A 135 -10.06 -7.27 9.60
C GLU A 135 -10.95 -6.29 10.38
N GLY A 136 -11.07 -5.04 9.91
CA GLY A 136 -11.82 -3.97 10.58
C GLY A 136 -13.33 -3.98 10.36
N PHE A 137 -13.81 -4.57 9.27
CA PHE A 137 -15.22 -4.69 8.89
C PHE A 137 -15.54 -6.17 8.65
N GLN A 138 -15.74 -6.93 9.73
CA GLN A 138 -16.10 -8.35 9.72
C GLN A 138 -17.14 -8.69 8.62
N GLU A 139 -16.92 -9.81 7.91
CA GLU A 139 -17.56 -10.45 6.71
C GLU A 139 -18.89 -9.92 6.11
N SER A 140 -19.69 -9.18 6.87
CA SER A 140 -20.97 -8.57 6.49
C SER A 140 -20.89 -7.34 5.57
N ALA A 141 -19.70 -6.75 5.37
CA ALA A 141 -19.51 -5.77 4.29
C ALA A 141 -19.12 -6.53 3.03
N ALA A 142 -20.12 -7.03 2.31
CA ALA A 142 -19.92 -7.67 1.02
C ALA A 142 -19.05 -6.75 0.15
N PHE A 143 -17.84 -7.20 -0.17
CA PHE A 143 -17.04 -6.63 -1.25
C PHE A 143 -17.75 -7.01 -2.56
N GLU A 144 -18.87 -6.34 -2.86
CA GLU A 144 -19.80 -6.74 -3.93
C GLU A 144 -19.20 -6.59 -5.33
N SER A 145 -18.16 -5.76 -5.48
CA SER A 145 -17.31 -5.77 -6.66
C SER A 145 -15.87 -5.39 -6.30
N GLU A 146 -14.96 -6.36 -6.37
CA GLU A 146 -13.53 -6.09 -6.40
C GLU A 146 -13.17 -5.72 -7.84
N ARG A 147 -12.99 -4.43 -8.11
CA ARG A 147 -12.32 -3.95 -9.33
C ARG A 147 -10.86 -3.66 -8.98
N GLN A 148 -9.99 -3.50 -9.98
CA GLN A 148 -8.55 -3.28 -9.77
C GLN A 148 -8.18 -2.09 -8.85
N SER A 149 -9.14 -1.20 -8.54
CA SER A 149 -8.92 0.04 -7.79
C SER A 149 -10.10 0.45 -6.87
N VAL A 150 -11.15 -0.36 -6.74
CA VAL A 150 -12.38 0.00 -5.99
C VAL A 150 -12.90 -1.20 -5.22
N ALA A 151 -13.34 -0.95 -3.98
CA ALA A 151 -14.01 -1.88 -3.10
C ALA A 151 -15.21 -1.18 -2.44
N GLN A 152 -16.34 -1.88 -2.36
CA GLN A 152 -17.49 -1.44 -1.59
C GLN A 152 -17.40 -1.99 -0.16
N VAL A 153 -17.55 -1.12 0.84
CA VAL A 153 -17.41 -1.42 2.28
C VAL A 153 -18.75 -1.15 2.98
N GLY A 154 -19.72 -2.03 2.74
CA GLY A 154 -21.11 -1.86 3.15
C GLY A 154 -21.97 -1.14 2.08
N PRO A 155 -23.24 -0.83 2.36
CA PRO A 155 -24.20 -0.46 1.31
C PRO A 155 -23.84 0.84 0.58
N ASN A 156 -23.29 1.82 1.30
CA ASN A 156 -23.09 3.17 0.76
C ASN A 156 -21.66 3.71 0.89
N ARG A 157 -20.69 2.90 1.35
CA ARG A 157 -19.31 3.37 1.53
C ARG A 157 -18.40 2.69 0.54
N PHE A 158 -17.54 3.48 -0.09
CA PHE A 158 -16.61 3.02 -1.10
C PHE A 158 -15.18 3.35 -0.68
N LEU A 159 -14.29 2.40 -0.88
CA LEU A 159 -12.85 2.58 -0.81
C LEU A 159 -12.32 2.55 -2.25
N ALA A 160 -11.56 3.57 -2.63
CA ALA A 160 -10.94 3.66 -3.94
C ALA A 160 -9.46 4.01 -3.82
N ILE A 161 -8.68 3.62 -4.83
CA ILE A 161 -7.27 4.00 -4.97
C ILE A 161 -6.98 4.44 -6.41
N SER A 162 -6.16 5.47 -6.59
CA SER A 162 -5.66 5.91 -7.88
C SER A 162 -4.21 6.33 -7.79
N ALA A 163 -3.53 6.37 -8.94
CA ALA A 163 -2.29 7.13 -9.04
C ALA A 163 -2.54 8.63 -9.20
N TRP A 164 -1.55 9.44 -8.82
CA TRP A 164 -1.55 10.90 -8.99
C TRP A 164 -1.76 11.32 -10.45
N LYS A 165 -1.01 10.70 -11.37
CA LYS A 165 -1.03 11.07 -12.79
C LYS A 165 -2.43 11.00 -13.43
N PRO A 166 -3.13 9.85 -13.47
CA PRO A 166 -4.45 9.77 -14.10
C PRO A 166 -5.50 10.67 -13.40
N PHE A 167 -5.37 10.87 -12.08
CA PHE A 167 -6.23 11.77 -11.34
C PHE A 167 -6.04 13.23 -11.78
N LEU A 168 -4.80 13.73 -11.81
CA LEU A 168 -4.50 15.11 -12.19
C LEU A 168 -4.75 15.36 -13.68
N GLU A 169 -4.48 14.38 -14.56
CA GLU A 169 -4.79 14.47 -15.99
C GLU A 169 -6.30 14.60 -16.25
N SER A 170 -7.14 13.93 -15.44
CA SER A 170 -8.60 14.09 -15.51
C SER A 170 -9.04 15.52 -15.17
N LEU A 171 -8.48 16.11 -14.11
CA LEU A 171 -8.74 17.50 -13.73
C LEU A 171 -8.23 18.48 -14.80
N GLN A 172 -7.05 18.21 -15.37
CA GLN A 172 -6.47 19.03 -16.42
C GLN A 172 -7.32 19.03 -17.69
N SER A 173 -7.80 17.86 -18.12
CA SER A 173 -8.74 17.76 -19.24
C SER A 173 -10.00 18.59 -19.02
N ALA A 174 -10.51 18.63 -17.78
CA ALA A 174 -11.65 19.48 -17.44
C ALA A 174 -11.30 20.98 -17.51
N ALA A 175 -10.12 21.40 -17.05
CA ALA A 175 -9.65 22.79 -17.16
C ALA A 175 -9.48 23.24 -18.60
N LEU A 176 -8.84 22.40 -19.44
CA LEU A 176 -8.66 22.67 -20.86
C LEU A 176 -10.00 22.79 -21.59
N SER A 177 -10.96 21.92 -21.26
CA SER A 177 -12.32 21.94 -21.83
C SER A 177 -13.10 23.22 -21.47
N GLN A 178 -12.79 23.85 -20.33
CA GLN A 178 -13.36 25.13 -19.90
C GLN A 178 -12.54 26.35 -20.40
N GLY A 179 -11.41 26.12 -21.07
CA GLY A 179 -10.50 27.19 -21.48
C GLY A 179 -9.74 27.87 -20.32
N ASP A 180 -9.79 27.30 -19.12
CA ASP A 180 -9.09 27.83 -17.94
C ASP A 180 -7.60 27.44 -17.98
N ARG A 181 -6.81 28.33 -18.58
CA ARG A 181 -5.36 28.17 -18.69
C ARG A 181 -4.66 28.23 -17.33
N VAL A 182 -5.13 29.08 -16.41
CA VAL A 182 -4.48 29.27 -15.10
C VAL A 182 -4.58 28.00 -14.27
N SER A 183 -5.79 27.43 -14.17
CA SER A 183 -5.98 26.16 -13.46
C SER A 183 -5.25 25.00 -14.14
N SER A 184 -5.20 24.97 -15.47
CA SER A 184 -4.45 23.96 -16.22
C SER A 184 -2.94 24.03 -15.93
N GLU A 185 -2.36 25.23 -15.88
CA GLU A 185 -0.96 25.45 -15.52
C GLU A 185 -0.66 25.09 -14.06
N ASN A 186 -1.56 25.43 -13.13
CA ASN A 186 -1.44 25.02 -11.72
C ASN A 186 -1.47 23.49 -11.56
N LEU A 187 -2.35 22.81 -12.29
CA LEU A 187 -2.40 21.33 -12.32
C LEU A 187 -1.12 20.74 -12.93
N ASN A 188 -0.53 21.38 -13.95
CA ASN A 188 0.78 20.98 -14.49
C ASN A 188 1.90 21.11 -13.46
N GLN A 189 1.91 22.18 -12.66
CA GLN A 189 2.89 22.35 -11.58
C GLN A 189 2.76 21.23 -10.54
N LEU A 190 1.53 20.90 -10.13
CA LEU A 190 1.26 19.80 -9.21
C LEU A 190 1.65 18.44 -9.79
N LEU A 191 1.36 18.19 -11.07
CA LEU A 191 1.77 16.97 -11.76
C LEU A 191 3.29 16.84 -11.84
N GLY A 192 4.02 17.94 -12.05
CA GLY A 192 5.48 17.94 -12.03
C GLY A 192 6.06 17.58 -10.66
N LEU A 193 5.48 18.07 -9.56
CA LEU A 193 5.82 17.63 -8.20
C LEU A 193 5.59 16.13 -8.03
N CYS A 194 4.39 15.64 -8.35
CA CYS A 194 4.04 14.23 -8.17
C CYS A 194 4.91 13.30 -9.03
N THR A 195 5.21 13.71 -10.27
CA THR A 195 6.05 12.90 -11.17
C THR A 195 7.49 12.81 -10.65
N ARG A 196 8.01 13.88 -10.05
CA ARG A 196 9.34 13.87 -9.44
C ARG A 196 9.40 12.90 -8.26
N GLU A 197 8.37 12.91 -7.41
CA GLU A 197 8.26 11.92 -6.34
C GLU A 197 8.11 10.51 -6.93
N ASP A 198 7.31 10.28 -7.96
CA ASP A 198 7.18 8.94 -8.58
C ASP A 198 8.46 8.40 -9.25
N THR A 199 9.35 9.27 -9.73
CA THR A 199 10.49 8.90 -10.61
C THR A 199 11.86 8.99 -9.94
N THR A 200 11.96 9.53 -8.73
CA THR A 200 13.26 9.65 -8.05
C THR A 200 13.71 8.30 -7.51
N ALA A 201 14.57 7.61 -8.28
CA ALA A 201 15.25 6.38 -7.86
C ALA A 201 16.16 6.56 -6.64
N PHE A 202 16.51 7.81 -6.31
CA PHE A 202 17.23 8.19 -5.11
C PHE A 202 16.46 9.30 -4.39
N LEU A 203 15.93 8.97 -3.22
CA LEU A 203 15.35 9.94 -2.31
C LEU A 203 16.48 10.66 -1.58
N PRO A 204 16.49 12.01 -1.53
CA PRO A 204 17.47 12.74 -0.74
C PRO A 204 17.43 12.29 0.72
N LEU A 205 18.59 11.97 1.28
CA LEU A 205 18.73 11.52 2.66
C LEU A 205 18.20 12.58 3.63
N ARG A 206 17.40 12.14 4.60
CA ARG A 206 16.93 12.95 5.72
C ARG A 206 17.67 12.56 6.99
N GLN A 207 17.74 13.47 7.97
CA GLN A 207 18.49 13.22 9.20
C GLN A 207 17.90 12.05 10.00
N GLU A 208 16.58 11.91 9.98
CA GLU A 208 15.84 10.84 10.67
C GLU A 208 16.18 9.45 10.08
N GLU A 209 16.50 9.41 8.78
CA GLU A 209 16.87 8.19 8.04
C GLU A 209 18.29 7.70 8.38
N LEU A 210 19.09 8.53 9.05
CA LEU A 210 20.43 8.20 9.52
C LEU A 210 20.46 7.87 11.03
N SER A 211 19.30 7.74 11.67
CA SER A 211 19.22 7.41 13.09
C SER A 211 19.72 5.99 13.40
N ALA A 212 20.34 5.82 14.56
CA ALA A 212 20.82 4.51 15.02
C ALA A 212 19.68 3.47 15.14
N GLY A 213 18.44 3.93 15.36
CA GLY A 213 17.26 3.06 15.42
C GLY A 213 17.00 2.30 14.12
N ILE A 214 17.27 2.89 12.96
CA ILE A 214 17.13 2.20 11.66
C ILE A 214 18.18 1.10 11.54
N GLY A 215 19.44 1.38 11.90
CA GLY A 215 20.51 0.39 11.91
C GLY A 215 20.19 -0.79 12.84
N GLN A 216 19.71 -0.49 14.06
CA GLN A 216 19.25 -1.52 15.00
C GLN A 216 18.12 -2.36 14.41
N ARG A 217 17.15 -1.73 13.74
CA ARG A 217 16.00 -2.43 13.19
C ARG A 217 16.38 -3.37 12.04
N ILE A 218 17.27 -2.93 11.14
CA ILE A 218 17.80 -3.77 10.06
C ILE A 218 18.54 -4.98 10.65
N PHE A 219 19.36 -4.78 11.68
CA PHE A 219 20.05 -5.87 12.37
C PHE A 219 19.06 -6.87 12.99
N GLN A 220 18.04 -6.36 13.70
CA GLN A 220 16.99 -7.19 14.31
C GLN A 220 16.18 -7.98 13.29
N PHE A 221 15.90 -7.42 12.10
CA PHE A 221 15.22 -8.18 11.05
C PHE A 221 16.07 -9.36 10.55
N GLY A 222 17.39 -9.18 10.44
CA GLY A 222 18.30 -10.29 10.13
C GLY A 222 18.25 -11.38 11.20
N ALA A 223 18.35 -10.99 12.48
CA ALA A 223 18.27 -11.90 13.62
C ALA A 223 16.93 -12.67 13.66
N LEU A 224 15.82 -12.00 13.37
CA LEU A 224 14.50 -12.64 13.38
C LEU A 224 14.39 -13.78 12.36
N VAL A 225 15.11 -13.73 11.23
CA VAL A 225 15.16 -14.84 10.27
C VAL A 225 15.74 -16.09 10.91
N ASP A 226 16.82 -15.94 11.69
CA ASP A 226 17.46 -17.04 12.40
C ASP A 226 16.57 -17.57 13.51
N GLU A 227 16.05 -16.70 14.36
CA GLU A 227 15.28 -17.09 15.54
C GLU A 227 13.95 -17.77 15.20
N VAL A 228 13.26 -17.31 14.15
CA VAL A 228 12.07 -18.00 13.62
C VAL A 228 12.44 -19.35 13.02
N CYS A 229 13.57 -19.46 12.32
CA CYS A 229 14.06 -20.74 11.79
C CYS A 229 14.35 -21.73 12.93
N GLU A 230 15.05 -21.28 13.97
CA GLU A 230 15.40 -22.10 15.13
C GLU A 230 14.15 -22.58 15.88
N SER A 231 13.22 -21.67 16.18
CA SER A 231 11.94 -22.03 16.82
C SER A 231 11.11 -22.99 15.96
N ALA A 232 11.07 -22.81 14.64
CA ALA A 232 10.38 -23.73 13.73
C ALA A 232 11.02 -25.13 13.71
N VAL A 233 12.36 -25.23 13.81
CA VAL A 233 13.07 -26.52 13.92
C VAL A 233 12.79 -27.21 15.25
N GLU A 234 12.85 -26.48 16.37
CA GLU A 234 12.53 -27.02 17.70
C GLU A 234 11.11 -27.59 17.76
N GLN A 235 10.17 -26.93 17.08
CA GLN A 235 8.78 -27.35 16.95
C GLN A 235 8.55 -28.41 15.86
N LYS A 236 9.61 -28.91 15.22
CA LYS A 236 9.57 -29.93 14.14
C LYS A 236 8.69 -29.51 12.95
N ILE A 237 8.66 -28.21 12.65
CA ILE A 237 7.92 -27.65 11.52
C ILE A 237 8.76 -27.71 10.26
N CYS A 238 10.05 -27.42 10.37
CA CYS A 238 10.97 -27.48 9.25
C CYS A 238 12.29 -28.16 9.63
N VAL A 239 13.08 -28.49 8.61
CA VAL A 239 14.51 -28.78 8.78
C VAL A 239 15.31 -27.57 8.31
N ARG A 240 16.26 -27.13 9.12
CA ARG A 240 17.15 -26.01 8.79
C ARG A 240 18.18 -26.43 7.73
N GLY A 241 18.29 -25.63 6.69
CA GLY A 241 19.34 -25.68 5.69
C GLY A 241 20.38 -24.56 5.84
N PRO A 242 21.21 -24.32 4.81
CA PRO A 242 22.22 -23.27 4.84
C PRO A 242 21.63 -21.86 4.93
N SER A 243 22.45 -20.90 5.35
CA SER A 243 22.17 -19.47 5.20
C SER A 243 22.94 -18.88 4.03
N GLY A 244 22.42 -17.79 3.49
CA GLY A 244 23.13 -16.95 2.52
C GLY A 244 22.63 -15.51 2.57
N GLY A 245 23.24 -14.66 1.76
CA GLY A 245 22.86 -13.25 1.68
C GLY A 245 23.60 -12.49 0.60
N SER A 246 23.08 -11.33 0.24
CA SER A 246 23.69 -10.39 -0.70
C SER A 246 23.16 -8.98 -0.48
N LYS A 247 24.04 -7.98 -0.56
CA LYS A 247 23.74 -6.57 -0.23
C LYS A 247 23.19 -6.43 1.19
N LEU A 248 21.86 -6.39 1.33
CA LEU A 248 21.11 -6.32 2.60
C LEU A 248 20.04 -7.43 2.71
N SER A 249 20.01 -8.34 1.74
CA SER A 249 19.16 -9.52 1.80
C SER A 249 19.88 -10.62 2.57
N TYR A 250 19.14 -11.31 3.42
CA TYR A 250 19.62 -12.44 4.21
C TYR A 250 18.58 -13.55 4.14
N TYR A 251 18.99 -14.81 4.12
CA TYR A 251 18.06 -15.91 4.13
C TYR A 251 18.59 -17.15 4.84
N ARG A 252 17.63 -17.99 5.23
CA ARG A 252 17.83 -19.38 5.62
C ARG A 252 17.02 -20.28 4.69
N THR A 253 17.62 -21.38 4.24
CA THR A 253 16.84 -22.46 3.63
C THR A 253 16.08 -23.19 4.73
N VAL A 254 14.78 -23.40 4.53
CA VAL A 254 13.91 -24.17 5.40
C VAL A 254 13.22 -25.24 4.59
N ARG A 255 13.33 -26.49 5.02
CA ARG A 255 12.67 -27.62 4.37
C ARG A 255 11.33 -27.89 5.03
N LEU A 256 10.25 -27.62 4.31
CA LEU A 256 8.87 -27.84 4.74
C LEU A 256 8.31 -29.04 3.99
N ALA A 257 7.85 -30.07 4.70
CA ALA A 257 7.32 -31.31 4.11
C ALA A 257 8.24 -31.92 3.02
N GLY A 258 9.56 -31.80 3.15
CA GLY A 258 10.52 -32.31 2.17
C GLY A 258 10.88 -31.34 1.03
N HIS A 259 10.19 -30.21 0.89
CA HIS A 259 10.49 -29.19 -0.12
C HIS A 259 11.34 -28.05 0.44
N ASP A 260 12.38 -27.64 -0.29
CA ASP A 260 13.29 -26.56 0.11
C ASP A 260 12.72 -25.18 -0.24
N PHE A 261 12.38 -24.40 0.77
CA PHE A 261 12.04 -22.98 0.62
C PHE A 261 13.17 -22.11 1.14
N TYR A 262 13.17 -20.85 0.75
CA TYR A 262 14.05 -19.85 1.34
C TYR A 262 13.24 -18.85 2.15
N PHE A 263 13.52 -18.80 3.45
CA PHE A 263 12.98 -17.77 4.32
C PHE A 263 13.91 -16.55 4.30
N TYR A 264 13.43 -15.47 3.69
CA TYR A 264 14.19 -14.30 3.29
C TYR A 264 13.82 -13.06 4.10
N LEU A 265 14.83 -12.31 4.50
CA LEU A 265 14.79 -10.86 4.60
C LEU A 265 15.14 -10.28 3.21
N SER A 266 14.22 -9.51 2.60
CA SER A 266 14.42 -8.91 1.27
C SER A 266 13.92 -7.46 1.21
N PRO A 267 14.81 -6.46 1.34
CA PRO A 267 14.45 -5.05 1.17
C PRO A 267 13.89 -4.73 -0.23
N TRP A 268 14.35 -5.46 -1.26
CA TRP A 268 13.85 -5.27 -2.63
C TRP A 268 12.37 -5.63 -2.75
N ARG A 269 11.99 -6.82 -2.25
CA ARG A 269 10.59 -7.26 -2.27
C ARG A 269 9.72 -6.44 -1.33
N TRP A 270 10.28 -6.00 -0.21
CA TRP A 270 9.61 -5.08 0.71
C TRP A 270 9.20 -3.77 0.01
N HIS A 271 10.05 -3.23 -0.87
CA HIS A 271 9.72 -1.99 -1.57
C HIS A 271 8.86 -2.19 -2.83
N THR A 272 8.85 -3.40 -3.42
CA THR A 272 8.23 -3.65 -4.75
C THR A 272 6.97 -4.50 -4.73
N LEU A 273 6.79 -5.40 -3.76
CA LEU A 273 5.77 -6.45 -3.81
C LEU A 273 4.74 -6.39 -2.66
N ALA A 274 5.19 -6.19 -1.42
CA ALA A 274 4.32 -6.09 -0.22
C ALA A 274 5.03 -5.36 0.92
N GLU A 275 4.27 -4.72 1.82
CA GLU A 275 4.79 -3.97 2.98
C GLU A 275 5.29 -4.89 4.12
N THR A 276 6.20 -5.82 3.80
CA THR A 276 6.94 -6.63 4.78
C THR A 276 8.38 -6.91 4.34
N PRO A 277 9.35 -6.92 5.27
CA PRO A 277 10.71 -7.37 4.99
C PRO A 277 10.83 -8.88 4.79
N PHE A 278 9.85 -9.68 5.22
CA PHE A 278 9.97 -11.14 5.34
C PHE A 278 9.20 -11.91 4.27
N TRP A 279 9.84 -12.91 3.69
CA TRP A 279 9.35 -13.62 2.51
C TRP A 279 9.65 -15.11 2.59
N LEU A 280 8.73 -15.94 2.11
CA LEU A 280 9.01 -17.34 1.79
C LEU A 280 9.08 -17.48 0.28
N GLU A 281 10.26 -17.76 -0.26
CA GLU A 281 10.48 -17.99 -1.68
C GLU A 281 10.44 -19.48 -2.00
N PHE A 282 9.82 -19.82 -3.12
CA PHE A 282 9.72 -21.19 -3.62
C PHE A 282 11.11 -21.77 -3.98
N PRO A 283 11.23 -23.11 -4.05
CA PRO A 283 12.46 -23.78 -4.43
C PRO A 283 13.03 -23.27 -5.76
N SER A 284 14.36 -23.30 -5.89
CA SER A 284 15.02 -23.01 -7.18
C SER A 284 14.63 -24.01 -8.29
N ASP A 285 14.25 -25.24 -7.91
CA ASP A 285 13.77 -26.25 -8.85
C ASP A 285 12.30 -26.00 -9.23
N ARG A 286 12.12 -25.54 -10.47
CA ARG A 286 10.82 -25.19 -11.04
C ARG A 286 9.91 -26.38 -11.28
N ASN A 287 10.46 -27.60 -11.41
CA ASN A 287 9.63 -28.78 -11.65
C ASN A 287 8.68 -29.06 -10.48
N SER A 288 9.06 -28.62 -9.27
CA SER A 288 8.23 -28.74 -8.08
C SER A 288 7.15 -27.65 -7.94
N TRP A 289 7.16 -26.62 -8.80
CA TRP A 289 6.28 -25.46 -8.61
C TRP A 289 4.81 -25.80 -8.84
N ASP A 290 4.49 -26.59 -9.86
CA ASP A 290 3.09 -26.86 -10.21
C ASP A 290 2.37 -27.60 -9.07
N ASP A 291 2.99 -28.64 -8.50
CA ASP A 291 2.45 -29.38 -7.36
C ASP A 291 2.31 -28.49 -6.11
N LEU A 292 3.32 -27.66 -5.82
CA LEU A 292 3.28 -26.73 -4.69
C LEU A 292 2.22 -25.64 -4.87
N LEU A 293 2.09 -25.10 -6.08
CA LEU A 293 1.08 -24.08 -6.40
C LEU A 293 -0.33 -24.67 -6.36
N GLN A 294 -0.52 -25.91 -6.80
CA GLN A 294 -1.78 -26.62 -6.68
C GLN A 294 -2.14 -26.85 -5.20
N ALA A 295 -1.18 -27.31 -4.39
CA ALA A 295 -1.38 -27.53 -2.96
C ALA A 295 -1.67 -26.23 -2.19
N LEU A 296 -0.97 -25.15 -2.53
CA LEU A 296 -1.14 -23.83 -1.94
C LEU A 296 -2.20 -22.97 -2.63
N HIS A 297 -3.00 -23.55 -3.54
CA HIS A 297 -4.10 -22.87 -4.20
C HIS A 297 -5.08 -22.18 -3.22
N PRO A 298 -5.39 -22.73 -2.03
CA PRO A 298 -6.19 -22.02 -1.03
C PRO A 298 -5.60 -20.66 -0.62
N LEU A 299 -4.27 -20.50 -0.63
CA LEU A 299 -3.60 -19.22 -0.36
C LEU A 299 -3.65 -18.28 -1.57
N ALA A 300 -3.62 -18.83 -2.80
CA ALA A 300 -3.78 -18.06 -4.03
C ALA A 300 -5.19 -17.49 -4.19
N LEU A 301 -6.21 -18.19 -3.68
CA LEU A 301 -7.61 -17.78 -3.69
C LEU A 301 -7.98 -16.76 -2.60
N GLN A 302 -7.11 -16.51 -1.63
CA GLN A 302 -7.34 -15.45 -0.66
C GLN A 302 -7.39 -14.11 -1.40
N SER A 303 -8.21 -13.18 -0.89
CA SER A 303 -8.21 -11.81 -1.40
C SER A 303 -7.72 -10.88 -0.27
N PRO A 304 -6.55 -10.23 -0.42
CA PRO A 304 -5.64 -10.32 -1.56
C PRO A 304 -4.89 -11.67 -1.64
N PRO A 305 -4.42 -12.07 -2.84
CA PRO A 305 -3.70 -13.32 -3.03
C PRO A 305 -2.39 -13.31 -2.23
N MET A 306 -2.15 -14.40 -1.50
CA MET A 306 -0.97 -14.56 -0.65
C MET A 306 0.24 -15.16 -1.38
N ILE A 307 0.09 -15.56 -2.65
CA ILE A 307 1.19 -15.97 -3.52
C ILE A 307 1.37 -14.90 -4.58
N LEU A 308 2.54 -14.24 -4.54
CA LEU A 308 2.94 -13.21 -5.48
C LEU A 308 4.00 -13.75 -6.44
N ARG A 309 4.23 -13.03 -7.54
CA ARG A 309 5.28 -13.33 -8.51
C ARG A 309 6.34 -12.23 -8.47
N ASP A 310 7.60 -12.62 -8.37
CA ASP A 310 8.74 -11.71 -8.43
C ASP A 310 9.28 -11.60 -9.86
N PRO A 311 8.93 -10.54 -10.63
CA PRO A 311 9.36 -10.40 -12.02
C PRO A 311 10.86 -10.13 -12.15
N SER A 312 11.51 -9.62 -11.08
CA SER A 312 12.95 -9.35 -11.07
C SER A 312 13.76 -10.64 -10.98
N TRP A 313 13.14 -11.71 -10.49
CA TRP A 313 13.77 -13.00 -10.34
C TRP A 313 12.91 -14.09 -10.95
N ARG A 314 13.02 -14.24 -12.27
CA ARG A 314 12.55 -15.45 -12.97
C ARG A 314 11.05 -15.74 -12.77
N ASP A 315 10.26 -14.74 -12.43
CA ASP A 315 8.84 -14.87 -12.08
C ASP A 315 8.58 -15.89 -10.94
N THR A 316 9.52 -15.96 -10.00
CA THR A 316 9.50 -16.91 -8.88
C THR A 316 8.30 -16.64 -7.96
N PRO A 317 7.51 -17.67 -7.60
CA PRO A 317 6.47 -17.51 -6.60
C PRO A 317 7.06 -17.21 -5.22
N VAL A 318 6.48 -16.22 -4.55
CA VAL A 318 6.88 -15.77 -3.22
C VAL A 318 5.66 -15.51 -2.35
N ILE A 319 5.78 -15.78 -1.06
CA ILE A 319 4.72 -15.54 -0.07
C ILE A 319 5.23 -14.46 0.90
N PRO A 320 4.57 -13.29 0.99
CA PRO A 320 4.89 -12.31 2.01
C PRO A 320 4.49 -12.83 3.39
N LEU A 321 5.38 -12.69 4.36
CA LEU A 321 5.15 -13.08 5.75
C LEU A 321 5.06 -11.82 6.61
N HIS A 322 3.89 -11.56 7.19
CA HIS A 322 3.66 -10.37 8.01
C HIS A 322 3.83 -10.71 9.50
N PRO A 323 4.80 -10.10 10.19
CA PRO A 323 4.93 -10.27 11.63
C PRO A 323 3.76 -9.61 12.36
N LYS A 324 3.41 -10.12 13.54
CA LYS A 324 2.47 -9.43 14.44
C LYS A 324 3.06 -8.09 14.88
N LEU A 325 2.25 -7.03 14.87
CA LEU A 325 2.66 -5.68 15.25
C LEU A 325 2.20 -5.37 16.68
N GLY A 326 2.95 -4.54 17.40
CA GLY A 326 2.58 -4.09 18.75
C GLY A 326 2.61 -5.17 19.84
N VAL A 327 3.26 -6.30 19.57
CA VAL A 327 3.40 -7.43 20.50
C VAL A 327 4.84 -7.66 20.91
N GLU A 328 5.04 -8.46 21.96
CA GLU A 328 6.37 -8.81 22.44
C GLU A 328 7.11 -9.72 21.45
N HIS A 329 8.44 -9.71 21.54
CA HIS A 329 9.33 -10.41 20.61
C HIS A 329 8.98 -11.90 20.40
N HIS A 330 8.69 -12.62 21.48
CA HIS A 330 8.33 -14.04 21.41
C HIS A 330 7.01 -14.29 20.65
N GLU A 331 6.05 -13.36 20.72
CA GLU A 331 4.78 -13.46 19.99
C GLU A 331 4.98 -13.19 18.50
N VAL A 332 5.92 -12.31 18.13
CA VAL A 332 6.33 -12.11 16.74
C VAL A 332 6.89 -13.41 16.16
N ILE A 333 7.84 -14.04 16.87
CA ILE A 333 8.44 -15.31 16.47
C ILE A 333 7.36 -16.37 16.31
N GLN A 334 6.53 -16.56 17.33
CA GLN A 334 5.50 -17.60 17.31
C GLN A 334 4.48 -17.37 16.17
N GLY A 335 4.08 -16.13 15.91
CA GLY A 335 3.18 -15.80 14.81
C GLY A 335 3.76 -16.16 13.43
N MET A 336 5.06 -15.92 13.23
CA MET A 336 5.77 -16.29 12.00
C MET A 336 5.93 -17.82 11.87
N VAL A 337 6.25 -18.51 12.97
CA VAL A 337 6.34 -19.97 13.02
C VAL A 337 4.99 -20.63 12.73
N ASP A 338 3.90 -20.11 13.29
CA ASP A 338 2.54 -20.58 13.01
C ASP A 338 2.20 -20.41 11.53
N ARG A 339 2.65 -19.34 10.88
CA ARG A 339 2.47 -19.15 9.44
C ARG A 339 3.22 -20.19 8.62
N LEU A 340 4.46 -20.52 8.98
CA LEU A 340 5.21 -21.61 8.34
C LEU A 340 4.54 -22.96 8.55
N ARG A 341 3.98 -23.22 9.74
CA ARG A 341 3.22 -24.43 10.03
C ARG A 341 1.99 -24.55 9.13
N ASN A 342 1.22 -23.47 8.99
CA ASN A 342 0.05 -23.46 8.11
C ASN A 342 0.41 -23.72 6.65
N ILE A 343 1.55 -23.19 6.16
CA ILE A 343 2.04 -23.47 4.81
C ILE A 343 2.45 -24.94 4.67
N ARG A 344 3.22 -25.46 5.64
CA ARG A 344 3.64 -26.87 5.67
C ARG A 344 2.44 -27.82 5.61
N ASP A 345 1.38 -27.52 6.35
CA ASP A 345 0.21 -28.40 6.47
C ASP A 345 -0.65 -28.42 5.19
N LEU A 346 -0.44 -27.47 4.28
CA LEU A 346 -1.10 -27.43 2.97
C LEU A 346 -0.34 -28.19 1.87
N ILE A 347 0.99 -28.33 2.01
CA ILE A 347 1.83 -28.95 0.96
C ILE A 347 1.94 -30.47 1.16
N PRO A 348 1.91 -31.26 0.08
CA PRO A 348 2.17 -32.68 0.17
C PRO A 348 3.61 -32.94 0.61
N ALA A 349 3.86 -34.10 1.22
CA ALA A 349 5.21 -34.54 1.47
C ALA A 349 5.94 -34.83 0.15
N SER A 350 7.16 -34.31 -0.03
CA SER A 350 7.99 -34.66 -1.17
C SER A 350 8.22 -36.18 -1.20
N PRO A 351 8.09 -36.84 -2.36
CA PRO A 351 8.51 -38.23 -2.50
C PRO A 351 10.01 -38.36 -2.15
N PRO A 352 10.42 -39.51 -1.60
CA PRO A 352 11.79 -39.75 -1.12
C PRO A 352 12.84 -39.74 -2.24
#